data_AF-A0A6F8YFN7-F1
#
_entry.id   AF-A0A6F8YFN7-F1
#
_cell.length_a   1.000
_cell.length_b   1.000
_cell.length_c   1.000
_cell.angle_alpha   90.00
_cell.angle_beta   90.00
_cell.angle_gamma   90.00
#
_symmetry.space_group_name_H-M   'P 1'
#
loop_
_entity.id
_entity.type
_entity.pdbx_description
1 polymer ?
#
loop_
_entity_poly.entity_id
_entity_poly.type
_entity_poly.pdbx_seq_one_letter_code
_entity_poly.pdbx_strand_id
1 'polypeptide(L)'
;MNPLYVAARRVLLDALDALDRHRDAVVLVGAQAIYLQAGKSDLDASVAPYTADADLGIDPEKLGPDPHIDEAMRSAGFHLKVKSGNGGEEPGTWLATATVGDREVSVPVDLLVPESMAPLRGSRDARLPEHGKNATRWTPGIEATVRDNTEMTVVSLEPDVDDRSAQVRVAGPGALLVAKAHKLAERLGDGDRGQIRRVKPKDAGDVYRLMTSSTSPVQVGSGLRELADDPLCGQSVSAGVKHLSQLFGAPNARGVTLAAEALRAAEPEERVRRLAPAYVTALVGAYNA
;
A
#
# COMPACT_ATOMS: atom_id res chain seq x y z
N MET A 1 -16.50 -3.42 -13.78
CA MET A 1 -15.31 -3.43 -12.90
C MET A 1 -14.21 -4.26 -13.55
N ASN A 2 -12.92 -3.96 -13.31
CA ASN A 2 -11.82 -4.73 -13.92
C ASN A 2 -11.77 -6.18 -13.37
N PRO A 3 -11.83 -7.22 -14.22
CA PRO A 3 -11.78 -8.62 -13.78
C PRO A 3 -10.54 -9.00 -12.94
N LEU A 4 -9.38 -8.41 -13.24
CA LEU A 4 -8.15 -8.64 -12.48
C LEU A 4 -8.22 -8.02 -11.08
N TYR A 5 -8.90 -6.87 -10.94
CA TYR A 5 -9.10 -6.26 -9.63
C TYR A 5 -10.09 -7.08 -8.77
N VAL A 6 -11.14 -7.62 -9.39
CA VAL A 6 -12.06 -8.55 -8.72
C VAL A 6 -11.30 -9.78 -8.20
N ALA A 7 -10.47 -10.41 -9.04
CA ALA A 7 -9.61 -11.51 -8.62
C ALA A 7 -8.62 -11.11 -7.51
N ALA A 8 -8.00 -9.93 -7.59
CA ALA A 8 -7.11 -9.43 -6.55
C ALA A 8 -7.82 -9.16 -5.22
N ARG A 9 -9.09 -8.73 -5.25
CA ARG A 9 -9.90 -8.61 -4.02
C ARG A 9 -10.23 -9.99 -3.45
N ARG A 10 -10.61 -10.96 -4.29
CA ARG A 10 -10.90 -12.33 -3.87
C ARG A 10 -9.69 -12.97 -3.16
N VAL A 11 -8.51 -12.85 -3.77
CA VAL A 11 -7.25 -13.35 -3.19
C VAL A 11 -6.86 -12.59 -1.93
N LEU A 12 -7.14 -11.30 -1.82
CA LEU A 12 -6.98 -10.58 -0.55
C LEU A 12 -7.89 -11.18 0.53
N LEU A 13 -9.16 -11.51 0.23
CA LEU A 13 -10.06 -12.14 1.20
C LEU A 13 -9.54 -13.53 1.61
N ASP A 14 -8.99 -14.32 0.68
CA ASP A 14 -8.35 -15.60 0.99
C ASP A 14 -7.17 -15.42 1.97
N ALA A 15 -6.33 -14.40 1.75
CA ALA A 15 -5.21 -14.09 2.64
C ALA A 15 -5.66 -13.56 4.01
N LEU A 16 -6.72 -12.76 4.08
CA LEU A 16 -7.28 -12.27 5.33
C LEU A 16 -7.89 -13.40 6.16
N ASP A 17 -8.55 -14.36 5.52
CA ASP A 17 -9.07 -15.56 6.18
C ASP A 17 -7.93 -16.45 6.70
N ALA A 18 -6.88 -16.64 5.89
CA ALA A 18 -5.68 -17.38 6.31
C ALA A 18 -4.99 -16.75 7.54
N LEU A 19 -5.00 -15.42 7.62
CA LEU A 19 -4.36 -14.64 8.69
C LEU A 19 -5.33 -14.24 9.82
N ASP A 20 -6.51 -14.84 9.89
CA ASP A 20 -7.57 -14.40 10.82
C ASP A 20 -7.13 -14.42 12.30
N ARG A 21 -6.36 -15.44 12.70
CA ARG A 21 -5.80 -15.52 14.06
C ARG A 21 -4.78 -14.42 14.38
N HIS A 22 -4.27 -13.75 13.36
CA HIS A 22 -3.35 -12.61 13.45
C HIS A 22 -4.01 -11.30 13.04
N ARG A 23 -5.35 -11.25 12.92
CA ARG A 23 -6.09 -10.08 12.44
C ARG A 23 -5.68 -8.79 13.14
N ASP A 24 -5.36 -8.85 14.43
CA ASP A 24 -4.93 -7.67 15.19
C ASP A 24 -3.57 -7.10 14.76
N ALA A 25 -2.69 -7.94 14.21
CA ALA A 25 -1.40 -7.55 13.67
C ALA A 25 -1.49 -7.13 12.19
N VAL A 26 -2.61 -7.38 11.50
CA VAL A 26 -2.73 -7.16 10.06
C VAL A 26 -3.36 -5.80 9.76
N VAL A 27 -2.70 -5.02 8.91
CA VAL A 27 -3.18 -3.74 8.39
C VAL A 27 -3.20 -3.80 6.87
N LEU A 28 -4.35 -3.59 6.24
CA LEU A 28 -4.44 -3.41 4.79
C LEU A 28 -3.77 -2.09 4.39
N VAL A 29 -2.80 -2.19 3.48
CA VAL A 29 -2.06 -1.05 2.94
C VAL A 29 -2.13 -1.04 1.41
N GLY A 30 -1.26 -0.26 0.76
CA GLY A 30 -1.12 -0.29 -0.69
C GLY A 30 -2.35 0.23 -1.44
N ALA A 31 -2.50 -0.21 -2.69
CA ALA A 31 -3.53 0.32 -3.59
C ALA A 31 -4.97 -0.02 -3.11
N GLN A 32 -5.18 -1.24 -2.59
CA GLN A 32 -6.52 -1.64 -2.13
C GLN A 32 -6.99 -0.83 -0.91
N ALA A 33 -6.08 -0.43 -0.01
CA ALA A 33 -6.39 0.49 1.09
C ALA A 33 -6.77 1.88 0.56
N ILE A 34 -6.02 2.39 -0.43
CA ILE A 34 -6.30 3.70 -1.05
C ILE A 34 -7.70 3.75 -1.65
N TYR A 35 -8.13 2.70 -2.34
CA TYR A 35 -9.46 2.68 -2.95
C TYR A 35 -10.59 2.66 -1.91
N LEU A 36 -10.35 2.07 -0.75
CA LEU A 36 -11.29 2.13 0.38
C LEU A 36 -11.35 3.55 0.97
N GLN A 37 -10.19 4.20 1.14
CA GLN A 37 -10.11 5.57 1.67
C GLN A 37 -10.64 6.64 0.70
N ALA A 38 -10.42 6.47 -0.60
CA ALA A 38 -10.90 7.39 -1.64
C ALA A 38 -12.42 7.32 -1.86
N GLY A 39 -13.05 6.19 -1.52
CA GLY A 39 -14.49 5.98 -1.62
C GLY A 39 -15.01 5.63 -3.03
N LYS A 40 -16.31 5.27 -3.10
CA LYS A 40 -16.94 4.68 -4.30
C LYS A 40 -16.90 5.57 -5.55
N SER A 41 -16.93 6.90 -5.41
CA SER A 41 -16.93 7.83 -6.55
C SER A 41 -15.68 7.71 -7.43
N ASP A 42 -14.56 7.20 -6.89
CA ASP A 42 -13.31 6.99 -7.62
C ASP A 42 -13.24 5.61 -8.32
N LEU A 43 -14.15 4.68 -7.98
CA LEU A 43 -14.32 3.39 -8.66
C LEU A 43 -15.19 3.49 -9.91
N ASP A 44 -16.10 4.47 -9.94
CA ASP A 44 -17.02 4.75 -11.05
C ASP A 44 -16.44 5.73 -12.09
N ALA A 45 -15.41 6.50 -11.73
CA ALA A 45 -14.62 7.27 -12.68
C ALA A 45 -13.92 6.31 -13.65
N SER A 46 -14.04 6.57 -14.96
CA SER A 46 -13.72 5.72 -16.12
C SER A 46 -12.28 5.18 -16.24
N VAL A 47 -11.44 5.27 -15.20
CA VAL A 47 -10.16 4.57 -15.07
C VAL A 47 -10.21 3.72 -13.82
N ALA A 48 -10.77 2.52 -14.00
CA ALA A 48 -10.83 1.51 -12.96
C ALA A 48 -9.43 1.31 -12.34
N PRO A 49 -9.31 1.29 -11.01
CA PRO A 49 -8.03 1.06 -10.39
C PRO A 49 -7.42 -0.29 -10.82
N TYR A 50 -6.19 -0.25 -11.34
CA TYR A 50 -5.45 -1.41 -11.81
C TYR A 50 -4.45 -1.86 -10.74
N THR A 51 -4.93 -2.41 -9.62
CA THR A 51 -4.06 -3.25 -8.80
C THR A 51 -4.39 -4.72 -9.04
N ALA A 52 -3.37 -5.45 -9.45
CA ALA A 52 -3.38 -6.91 -9.48
C ALA A 52 -2.86 -7.48 -8.16
N ASP A 53 -2.42 -6.62 -7.25
CA ASP A 53 -1.66 -6.98 -6.06
C ASP A 53 -2.48 -6.60 -4.81
N ALA A 54 -2.25 -7.32 -3.71
CA ALA A 54 -2.67 -6.94 -2.38
C ALA A 54 -1.46 -6.73 -1.47
N ASP A 55 -1.53 -5.76 -0.56
CA ASP A 55 -0.44 -5.44 0.36
C ASP A 55 -0.98 -5.43 1.79
N LEU A 56 -0.38 -6.23 2.68
CA LEU A 56 -0.71 -6.31 4.10
C LEU A 56 0.50 -5.91 4.94
N GLY A 57 0.37 -4.85 5.71
CA GLY A 57 1.28 -4.50 6.79
C GLY A 57 1.10 -5.47 7.98
N ILE A 58 2.20 -5.91 8.57
CA ILE A 58 2.24 -6.77 9.75
C ILE A 58 2.89 -5.97 10.88
N ASP A 59 2.18 -5.82 11.99
CA ASP A 59 2.62 -5.23 13.26
C ASP A 59 3.20 -6.34 14.16
N PRO A 60 4.55 -6.48 14.27
CA PRO A 60 5.15 -7.54 15.05
C PRO A 60 4.88 -7.44 16.56
N GLU A 61 4.50 -6.26 17.08
CA GLU A 61 4.19 -6.07 18.49
C GLU A 61 2.85 -6.74 18.88
N LYS A 62 1.98 -6.99 17.90
CA LYS A 62 0.68 -7.63 18.08
C LYS A 62 0.62 -9.06 17.54
N LEU A 63 1.72 -9.53 16.96
CA LEU A 63 1.77 -10.83 16.32
C LEU A 63 2.04 -11.91 17.36
N GLY A 64 1.08 -12.82 17.54
CA GLY A 64 1.27 -14.02 18.36
C GLY A 64 2.10 -15.08 17.64
N PRO A 65 2.72 -16.05 18.35
CA PRO A 65 3.58 -17.06 17.71
C PRO A 65 2.80 -18.04 16.83
N ASP A 66 1.54 -18.32 17.17
CA ASP A 66 0.71 -19.31 16.50
C ASP A 66 -0.51 -18.68 15.82
N PRO A 67 -0.91 -19.14 14.63
CA PRO A 67 -0.20 -20.10 13.77
C PRO A 67 1.05 -19.47 13.13
N HIS A 68 1.98 -20.28 12.66
CA HIS A 68 3.06 -19.76 11.82
C HIS A 68 2.49 -19.16 10.53
N ILE A 69 2.98 -17.98 10.09
CA ILE A 69 2.43 -17.29 8.92
C ILE A 69 2.64 -18.12 7.66
N ASP A 70 3.82 -18.71 7.49
CA ASP A 70 4.12 -19.53 6.32
C ASP A 70 3.23 -20.77 6.22
N GLU A 71 2.97 -21.46 7.34
CA GLU A 71 2.06 -22.59 7.40
C GLU A 71 0.61 -22.19 7.09
N ALA A 72 0.14 -21.08 7.66
CA ALA A 72 -1.20 -20.55 7.41
C ALA A 72 -1.40 -20.17 5.93
N MET A 73 -0.46 -19.43 5.35
CA MET A 73 -0.49 -19.04 3.94
C MET A 73 -0.43 -20.26 3.01
N ARG A 74 0.46 -21.23 3.28
CA ARG A 74 0.54 -22.48 2.49
C ARG A 74 -0.73 -23.31 2.59
N SER A 75 -1.33 -23.41 3.77
CA SER A 75 -2.58 -24.14 3.98
C SER A 75 -3.75 -23.51 3.23
N ALA A 76 -3.73 -22.19 3.04
CA ALA A 76 -4.67 -21.46 2.21
C ALA A 76 -4.35 -21.48 0.70
N GLY A 77 -3.36 -22.28 0.27
CA GLY A 77 -3.02 -22.46 -1.15
C GLY A 77 -2.05 -21.43 -1.72
N PHE A 78 -1.48 -20.55 -0.89
CA PHE A 78 -0.45 -19.62 -1.32
C PHE A 78 0.93 -20.27 -1.37
N HIS A 79 1.79 -19.77 -2.25
CA HIS A 79 3.20 -20.13 -2.28
C HIS A 79 4.09 -18.91 -2.44
N LEU A 80 5.30 -18.96 -1.89
CA LEU A 80 6.26 -17.87 -2.07
C LEU A 80 6.67 -17.75 -3.53
N LYS A 81 6.71 -16.51 -4.03
CA LYS A 81 7.18 -16.22 -5.37
C LYS A 81 8.64 -16.62 -5.53
N VAL A 82 8.96 -17.30 -6.62
CA VAL A 82 10.34 -17.68 -6.97
C VAL A 82 10.97 -16.63 -7.88
N LYS A 83 12.17 -16.17 -7.54
CA LYS A 83 12.92 -15.20 -8.34
C LYS A 83 13.39 -15.84 -9.65
N SER A 84 13.18 -15.14 -10.76
CA SER A 84 13.60 -15.58 -12.09
C SER A 84 15.11 -15.71 -12.26
N GLY A 85 15.92 -15.05 -11.42
CA GLY A 85 17.38 -15.04 -11.53
C GLY A 85 18.06 -16.28 -10.93
N ASN A 86 17.89 -16.50 -9.62
CA ASN A 86 18.63 -17.52 -8.87
C ASN A 86 17.75 -18.64 -8.29
N GLY A 87 16.46 -18.67 -8.63
CA GLY A 87 15.51 -19.66 -8.12
C GLY A 87 15.22 -19.55 -6.62
N GLY A 88 15.74 -18.52 -5.94
CA GLY A 88 15.44 -18.29 -4.53
C GLY A 88 14.05 -17.67 -4.35
N GLU A 89 13.42 -17.97 -3.22
CA GLU A 89 12.16 -17.33 -2.83
C GLU A 89 12.34 -15.81 -2.67
N GLU A 90 11.31 -15.05 -3.05
CA GLU A 90 11.15 -13.63 -2.81
C GLU A 90 10.49 -13.42 -1.46
N PRO A 91 11.21 -12.87 -0.46
CA PRO A 91 10.64 -12.67 0.87
C PRO A 91 9.37 -11.85 0.82
N GLY A 92 8.37 -12.28 1.58
CA GLY A 92 7.10 -11.60 1.79
C GLY A 92 6.16 -11.56 0.61
N THR A 93 6.52 -12.07 -0.58
CA THR A 93 5.64 -12.05 -1.74
C THR A 93 5.04 -13.44 -1.96
N TRP A 94 3.78 -13.58 -1.62
CA TRP A 94 2.99 -14.81 -1.77
C TRP A 94 2.15 -14.74 -3.04
N LEU A 95 1.96 -15.86 -3.73
CA LEU A 95 1.15 -15.98 -4.93
C LEU A 95 0.01 -16.95 -4.71
N ALA A 96 -1.20 -16.56 -5.15
CA ALA A 96 -2.32 -17.46 -5.36
C ALA A 96 -2.69 -17.48 -6.85
N THR A 97 -3.16 -18.62 -7.33
CA THR A 97 -3.71 -18.73 -8.69
C THR A 97 -5.18 -18.32 -8.66
N ALA A 98 -5.56 -17.38 -9.51
CA ALA A 98 -6.94 -16.98 -9.70
C ALA A 98 -7.35 -17.10 -11.17
N THR A 99 -8.61 -17.45 -11.41
CA THR A 99 -9.18 -17.49 -12.76
C THR A 99 -9.79 -16.15 -13.13
N VAL A 100 -9.32 -15.57 -14.24
CA VAL A 100 -9.83 -14.32 -14.82
C VAL A 100 -10.24 -14.57 -16.27
N GLY A 101 -11.55 -14.67 -16.50
CA GLY A 101 -12.07 -15.19 -17.78
C GLY A 101 -11.60 -16.62 -17.98
N ASP A 102 -11.03 -16.93 -19.15
CA ASP A 102 -10.50 -18.26 -19.47
C ASP A 102 -9.02 -18.45 -19.12
N ARG A 103 -8.44 -17.55 -18.31
CA ARG A 103 -7.00 -17.56 -17.99
C ARG A 103 -6.76 -17.70 -16.50
N GLU A 104 -5.80 -18.54 -16.16
CA GLU A 104 -5.20 -18.54 -14.84
C GLU A 104 -4.16 -17.41 -14.74
N VAL A 105 -4.25 -16.64 -13.66
CA VAL A 105 -3.32 -15.55 -13.35
C VAL A 105 -2.79 -15.73 -11.94
N SER A 106 -1.48 -15.52 -11.75
CA SER A 106 -0.89 -15.47 -10.42
C SER A 106 -1.08 -14.08 -9.83
N VAL A 107 -1.78 -14.00 -8.71
CA VAL A 107 -2.10 -12.78 -7.99
C VAL A 107 -1.19 -12.69 -6.75
N PRO A 108 -0.36 -11.64 -6.64
CA PRO A 108 0.51 -11.48 -5.49
C PRO A 108 -0.19 -10.86 -4.27
N VAL A 109 0.20 -11.35 -3.10
CA VAL A 109 -0.08 -10.76 -1.79
C VAL A 109 1.27 -10.52 -1.10
N ASP A 110 1.57 -9.26 -0.84
CA ASP A 110 2.78 -8.84 -0.15
C ASP A 110 2.52 -8.71 1.36
N LEU A 111 3.27 -9.45 2.18
CA LEU A 111 3.29 -9.32 3.64
C LEU A 111 4.49 -8.49 4.08
N LEU A 112 4.22 -7.28 4.58
CA LEU A 112 5.18 -6.21 4.79
C LEU A 112 5.32 -5.89 6.28
N VAL A 113 6.55 -5.88 6.78
CA VAL A 113 6.86 -5.43 8.14
C VAL A 113 7.47 -4.03 8.06
N PRO A 114 7.05 -3.06 8.89
CA PRO A 114 7.73 -1.77 8.97
C PRO A 114 9.21 -1.94 9.28
N GLU A 115 10.08 -1.18 8.62
CA GLU A 115 11.52 -1.39 8.70
C GLU A 115 12.06 -1.22 10.13
N SER A 116 11.50 -0.27 10.88
CA SER A 116 11.84 -0.04 12.29
C SER A 116 11.42 -1.18 13.22
N MET A 117 10.50 -2.05 12.79
CA MET A 117 9.96 -3.16 13.59
C MET A 117 10.53 -4.52 13.19
N ALA A 118 11.37 -4.59 12.15
CA ALA A 118 11.97 -5.84 11.71
C ALA A 118 13.08 -6.28 12.71
N PRO A 119 12.93 -7.43 13.40
CA PRO A 119 13.82 -7.83 14.50
C PRO A 119 15.24 -8.17 14.01
N LEU A 120 15.38 -8.72 12.81
CA LEU A 120 16.67 -9.05 12.21
C LEU A 120 16.67 -8.66 10.74
N ARG A 121 17.60 -7.79 10.35
CA ARG A 121 17.71 -7.30 8.98
C ARG A 121 18.51 -8.28 8.12
N GLY A 122 17.81 -9.23 7.50
CA GLY A 122 18.30 -9.87 6.26
C GLY A 122 18.27 -8.87 5.09
N SER A 123 18.67 -9.30 3.88
CA SER A 123 18.68 -8.39 2.71
C SER A 123 17.30 -7.82 2.36
N ARG A 124 16.22 -8.55 2.65
CA ARG A 124 14.79 -8.10 2.59
C ARG A 124 13.84 -8.89 3.50
N ASP A 125 14.21 -10.10 3.89
CA ASP A 125 13.45 -10.92 4.86
C ASP A 125 13.41 -10.22 6.22
N ALA A 126 12.21 -10.06 6.80
CA ALA A 126 12.02 -9.45 8.11
C ALA A 126 12.39 -10.39 9.26
N ARG A 127 12.46 -11.71 9.00
CA ARG A 127 12.88 -12.74 9.97
C ARG A 127 12.12 -12.67 11.29
N LEU A 128 10.79 -12.59 11.20
CA LEU A 128 9.95 -12.71 12.38
C LEU A 128 10.15 -14.11 12.99
N PRO A 129 10.51 -14.24 14.29
CA PRO A 129 10.61 -15.53 14.96
C PRO A 129 9.32 -16.35 14.81
N GLU A 130 9.43 -17.67 14.81
CA GLU A 130 8.31 -18.63 14.66
C GLU A 130 7.56 -18.59 13.30
N HIS A 131 7.57 -17.50 12.55
CA HIS A 131 6.69 -17.35 11.37
C HIS A 131 7.25 -17.87 10.04
N GLY A 132 8.37 -18.59 10.09
CA GLY A 132 9.02 -19.15 8.90
C GLY A 132 9.89 -18.17 8.12
N LYS A 133 10.91 -18.73 7.47
CA LYS A 133 11.85 -17.96 6.63
C LYS A 133 11.12 -17.38 5.42
N ASN A 134 11.46 -16.15 5.03
CA ASN A 134 10.88 -15.46 3.87
C ASN A 134 9.36 -15.18 3.96
N ALA A 135 8.68 -15.51 5.06
CA ALA A 135 7.23 -15.34 5.16
C ALA A 135 6.78 -13.88 5.05
N THR A 136 7.63 -12.96 5.51
CA THR A 136 7.40 -11.53 5.43
C THR A 136 8.66 -10.82 4.93
N ARG A 137 8.50 -9.59 4.45
CA ARG A 137 9.62 -8.71 4.08
C ARG A 137 9.53 -7.40 4.80
N TRP A 138 10.68 -6.81 5.17
CA TRP A 138 10.67 -5.47 5.71
C TRP A 138 10.54 -4.43 4.58
N THR A 139 9.91 -3.30 4.86
CA THR A 139 9.75 -2.19 3.91
C THR A 139 9.81 -0.86 4.67
N PRO A 140 10.66 0.09 4.25
CA PRO A 140 10.68 1.42 4.83
C PRO A 140 9.45 2.23 4.37
N GLY A 141 9.02 3.17 5.20
CA GLY A 141 7.98 4.13 4.84
C GLY A 141 6.57 3.71 5.23
N ILE A 142 6.38 2.50 5.79
CA ILE A 142 5.06 2.01 6.24
C ILE A 142 4.90 2.05 7.76
N GLU A 143 5.83 2.65 8.50
CA GLU A 143 5.81 2.70 9.98
C GLU A 143 4.56 3.39 10.52
N ALA A 144 4.09 4.44 9.84
CA ALA A 144 2.86 5.13 10.25
C ALA A 144 1.61 4.24 10.13
N THR A 145 1.62 3.21 9.28
CA THR A 145 0.43 2.38 9.01
C THR A 145 -0.02 1.56 10.22
N VAL A 146 0.88 1.24 11.15
CA VAL A 146 0.55 0.52 12.38
C VAL A 146 0.02 1.46 13.49
N ARG A 147 0.06 2.77 13.29
CA ARG A 147 -0.45 3.81 14.21
C ARG A 147 -1.69 4.51 13.67
N ASP A 148 -1.64 4.96 12.42
CA ASP A 148 -2.75 5.58 11.69
C ASP A 148 -3.45 4.54 10.81
N ASN A 149 -4.45 3.88 11.41
CA ASN A 149 -5.36 2.95 10.76
C ASN A 149 -6.70 2.93 11.48
N THR A 150 -7.74 2.45 10.80
CA THR A 150 -9.07 2.24 11.37
C THR A 150 -9.61 0.88 10.93
N GLU A 151 -10.43 0.24 11.76
CA GLU A 151 -11.14 -0.96 11.34
C GLU A 151 -12.15 -0.61 10.23
N MET A 152 -12.15 -1.38 9.15
CA MET A 152 -13.11 -1.27 8.06
C MET A 152 -13.53 -2.66 7.58
N THR A 153 -14.74 -2.75 7.03
CA THR A 153 -15.21 -3.95 6.34
C THR A 153 -14.70 -3.96 4.91
N VAL A 154 -13.92 -4.97 4.56
CA VAL A 154 -13.56 -5.30 3.19
C VAL A 154 -14.56 -6.33 2.67
N VAL A 155 -15.26 -5.99 1.60
CA VAL A 155 -16.25 -6.87 0.96
C VAL A 155 -15.74 -7.37 -0.38
N SER A 156 -16.27 -8.51 -0.82
CA SER A 156 -16.17 -8.97 -2.20
C SER A 156 -16.68 -7.91 -3.19
N LEU A 157 -16.08 -7.89 -4.38
CA LEU A 157 -16.51 -7.05 -5.50
C LEU A 157 -17.51 -7.76 -6.44
N GLU A 158 -17.88 -9.00 -6.11
CA GLU A 158 -18.82 -9.84 -6.84
C GLU A 158 -19.81 -10.51 -5.86
N PRO A 159 -20.58 -9.72 -5.09
CA PRO A 159 -21.41 -10.23 -3.99
C PRO A 159 -22.44 -11.28 -4.39
N ASP A 160 -22.82 -11.34 -5.67
CA ASP A 160 -23.73 -12.35 -6.20
C ASP A 160 -23.08 -13.75 -6.33
N VAL A 161 -21.75 -13.85 -6.27
CA VAL A 161 -20.97 -15.09 -6.46
C VAL A 161 -20.05 -15.39 -5.28
N ASP A 162 -19.51 -14.35 -4.63
CA ASP A 162 -18.67 -14.43 -3.43
C ASP A 162 -19.23 -13.44 -2.40
N ASP A 163 -19.88 -13.95 -1.34
CA ASP A 163 -20.53 -13.15 -0.30
C ASP A 163 -19.60 -12.81 0.88
N ARG A 164 -18.33 -13.19 0.79
CA ARG A 164 -17.37 -13.01 1.88
C ARG A 164 -17.08 -11.55 2.16
N SER A 165 -16.78 -11.30 3.44
CA SER A 165 -16.27 -10.04 3.93
C SER A 165 -15.31 -10.28 5.10
N ALA A 166 -14.43 -9.32 5.35
CA ALA A 166 -13.47 -9.36 6.43
C ALA A 166 -13.42 -8.00 7.14
N GLN A 167 -13.42 -8.00 8.48
CA GLN A 167 -13.04 -6.83 9.26
C GLN A 167 -11.52 -6.80 9.37
N VAL A 168 -10.89 -5.71 8.94
CA VAL A 168 -9.45 -5.53 9.01
C VAL A 168 -9.13 -4.06 9.27
N ARG A 169 -7.99 -3.81 9.93
CA ARG A 169 -7.44 -2.45 10.01
C ARG A 169 -7.02 -2.00 8.61
N VAL A 170 -7.41 -0.80 8.20
CA VAL A 170 -6.99 -0.19 6.94
C VAL A 170 -6.20 1.06 7.26
N ALA A 171 -5.00 1.19 6.68
CA ALA A 171 -4.15 2.35 6.90
C ALA A 171 -4.88 3.65 6.53
N GLY A 172 -4.69 4.68 7.35
CA GLY A 172 -5.28 5.99 7.17
C GLY A 172 -4.65 6.76 5.99
N PRO A 173 -5.32 7.82 5.51
CA PRO A 173 -4.82 8.62 4.38
C PRO A 173 -3.42 9.21 4.61
N GLY A 174 -3.10 9.63 5.85
CA GLY A 174 -1.80 10.19 6.19
C GLY A 174 -0.69 9.15 6.07
N ALA A 175 -0.86 7.99 6.72
CA ALA A 175 0.08 6.88 6.61
C ALA A 175 0.27 6.40 5.17
N LEU A 176 -0.81 6.30 4.38
CA LEU A 176 -0.74 5.88 2.97
C LEU A 176 -0.01 6.90 2.10
N LEU A 177 -0.20 8.21 2.33
CA LEU A 177 0.53 9.27 1.65
C LEU A 177 2.04 9.19 1.95
N VAL A 178 2.41 9.01 3.22
CA VAL A 178 3.81 8.81 3.64
C VAL A 178 4.42 7.60 2.94
N ALA A 179 3.75 6.45 2.99
CA ALA A 179 4.21 5.21 2.36
C ALA A 179 4.42 5.36 0.84
N LYS A 180 3.46 5.97 0.14
CA LYS A 180 3.58 6.19 -1.31
C LYS A 180 4.67 7.20 -1.65
N ALA A 181 4.87 8.23 -0.82
CA ALA A 181 5.93 9.23 -1.04
C ALA A 181 7.33 8.61 -0.95
N HIS A 182 7.58 7.78 0.07
CA HIS A 182 8.82 6.99 0.18
C HIS A 182 9.03 6.09 -1.04
N LYS A 183 7.99 5.35 -1.43
CA LYS A 183 8.09 4.43 -2.56
C LYS A 183 8.38 5.13 -3.88
N LEU A 184 7.73 6.27 -4.11
CA LEU A 184 7.94 7.06 -5.31
C LEU A 184 9.33 7.71 -5.33
N ALA A 185 9.80 8.23 -4.19
CA ALA A 185 11.15 8.76 -4.06
C ALA A 185 12.23 7.70 -4.35
N GLU A 186 12.08 6.47 -3.82
CA GLU A 186 12.96 5.33 -4.10
C GLU A 186 13.00 5.03 -5.61
N ARG A 187 11.81 4.88 -6.23
CA ARG A 187 11.68 4.53 -7.65
C ARG A 187 12.25 5.61 -8.57
N LEU A 188 12.11 6.88 -8.21
CA LEU A 188 12.70 7.99 -8.97
C LEU A 188 14.22 8.01 -8.84
N GLY A 189 14.75 7.79 -7.64
CA GLY A 189 16.21 7.64 -7.44
C GLY A 189 16.79 6.46 -8.22
N ASP A 190 16.07 5.33 -8.31
CA ASP A 190 16.44 4.20 -9.16
C ASP A 190 16.44 4.58 -10.65
N GLY A 191 15.41 5.32 -11.09
CA GLY A 191 15.32 5.85 -12.44
C GLY A 191 16.49 6.75 -12.81
N ASP A 192 16.87 7.64 -11.89
CA ASP A 192 18.01 8.56 -12.05
C ASP A 192 19.35 7.79 -12.14
N ARG A 193 19.43 6.60 -11.54
CA ARG A 193 20.55 5.65 -11.69
C ARG A 193 20.46 4.73 -12.91
N GLY A 194 19.54 5.01 -13.85
CA GLY A 194 19.37 4.27 -15.10
C GLY A 194 18.35 3.13 -15.06
N GLN A 195 17.71 2.84 -13.93
CA GLN A 195 16.67 1.81 -13.82
C GLN A 195 15.27 2.37 -14.11
N ILE A 196 15.11 3.09 -15.23
CA ILE A 196 13.89 3.85 -15.60
C ILE A 196 12.62 3.01 -15.51
N ARG A 197 12.68 1.70 -15.84
CA ARG A 197 11.54 0.78 -15.77
C ARG A 197 10.94 0.63 -14.37
N ARG A 198 11.65 1.01 -13.30
CA ARG A 198 11.17 1.00 -11.92
C ARG A 198 10.29 2.20 -11.59
N VAL A 199 10.38 3.31 -12.33
CA VAL A 199 9.46 4.44 -12.20
C VAL A 199 8.10 4.02 -12.72
N LYS A 200 7.09 3.99 -11.84
CA LYS A 200 5.73 3.60 -12.20
C LYS A 200 4.79 4.81 -12.00
N PRO A 201 4.28 5.42 -13.08
CA PRO A 201 3.33 6.53 -12.98
C PRO A 201 2.15 6.23 -12.05
N LYS A 202 1.68 4.96 -12.00
CA LYS A 202 0.57 4.53 -11.15
C LYS A 202 0.73 4.90 -9.67
N ASP A 203 1.94 4.92 -9.11
CA ASP A 203 2.12 5.29 -7.70
C ASP A 203 1.81 6.76 -7.47
N ALA A 204 2.15 7.63 -8.42
CA ALA A 204 1.83 9.04 -8.33
C ALA A 204 0.32 9.29 -8.54
N GLY A 205 -0.33 8.47 -9.38
CA GLY A 205 -1.79 8.43 -9.49
C GLY A 205 -2.46 8.05 -8.17
N ASP A 206 -1.94 7.05 -7.47
CA ASP A 206 -2.44 6.64 -6.14
C ASP A 206 -2.31 7.76 -5.09
N VAL A 207 -1.20 8.52 -5.10
CA VAL A 207 -1.05 9.71 -4.23
C VAL A 207 -2.15 10.74 -4.56
N TYR A 208 -2.37 11.03 -5.84
CA TYR A 208 -3.43 11.97 -6.25
C TYR A 208 -4.83 11.50 -5.82
N ARG A 209 -5.14 10.20 -5.95
CA ARG A 209 -6.42 9.64 -5.48
C ARG A 209 -6.65 9.86 -3.99
N LEU A 210 -5.61 9.74 -3.16
CA LEU A 210 -5.69 10.09 -1.73
C LEU A 210 -5.96 11.58 -1.51
N MET A 211 -5.37 12.46 -2.32
CA MET A 211 -5.61 13.92 -2.25
C MET A 211 -7.05 14.30 -2.61
N THR A 212 -7.76 13.43 -3.34
CA THR A 212 -9.19 13.62 -3.69
C THR A 212 -10.14 12.90 -2.72
N SER A 213 -9.63 12.21 -1.70
CA SER A 213 -10.46 11.57 -0.67
C SER A 213 -11.21 12.61 0.18
N SER A 214 -12.16 12.15 0.98
CA SER A 214 -12.96 13.01 1.88
C SER A 214 -12.16 13.65 3.01
N THR A 215 -10.97 13.12 3.33
CA THR A 215 -10.14 13.65 4.42
C THR A 215 -9.39 14.89 3.94
N SER A 216 -9.65 16.04 4.58
CA SER A 216 -9.04 17.31 4.17
C SER A 216 -7.52 17.33 4.38
N PRO A 217 -6.75 18.07 3.55
CA PRO A 217 -5.30 18.18 3.73
C PRO A 217 -4.90 18.72 5.11
N VAL A 218 -5.73 19.58 5.73
CA VAL A 218 -5.48 20.13 7.08
C VAL A 218 -5.59 19.05 8.15
N GLN A 219 -6.60 18.18 8.07
CA GLN A 219 -6.76 17.05 8.99
C GLN A 219 -5.59 16.07 8.85
N VAL A 220 -5.23 15.73 7.60
CA VAL A 220 -4.06 14.88 7.34
C VAL A 220 -2.78 15.51 7.90
N GLY A 221 -2.53 16.78 7.63
CA GLY A 221 -1.34 17.48 8.12
C GLY A 221 -1.26 17.52 9.65
N SER A 222 -2.39 17.76 10.32
CA SER A 222 -2.46 17.76 11.80
C SER A 222 -2.19 16.37 12.38
N GLY A 223 -2.76 15.31 11.81
CA GLY A 223 -2.49 13.93 12.25
C GLY A 223 -1.04 13.51 11.99
N LEU A 224 -0.46 13.91 10.85
CA LEU A 224 0.96 13.66 10.57
C LEU A 224 1.89 14.41 11.55
N ARG A 225 1.51 15.60 12.02
CA ARG A 225 2.26 16.31 13.05
C ARG A 225 2.29 15.53 14.36
N GLU A 226 1.15 15.00 14.79
CA GLU A 226 1.07 14.14 15.98
C GLU A 226 1.93 12.88 15.82
N LEU A 227 1.88 12.24 14.65
CA LEU A 227 2.69 11.05 14.35
C LEU A 227 4.19 11.34 14.20
N ALA A 228 4.58 12.60 13.92
CA ALA A 228 5.97 13.00 13.83
C ALA A 228 6.70 12.93 15.19
N ASP A 229 5.95 13.02 16.29
CA ASP A 229 6.45 12.90 17.66
C ASP A 229 6.48 11.45 18.16
N ASP A 230 5.89 10.50 17.42
CA ASP A 230 5.87 9.09 17.79
C ASP A 230 7.28 8.46 17.62
N PRO A 231 7.82 7.77 18.65
CA PRO A 231 9.16 7.19 18.58
C PRO A 231 9.35 6.14 17.49
N LEU A 232 8.30 5.44 17.08
CA LEU A 232 8.34 4.38 16.08
C LEU A 232 8.32 4.96 14.66
N CYS A 233 7.37 5.88 14.38
CA CYS A 233 7.12 6.34 13.02
C CYS A 233 7.58 7.77 12.72
N GLY A 234 7.96 8.57 13.72
CA GLY A 234 8.18 10.01 13.57
C GLY A 234 9.22 10.40 12.53
N GLN A 235 10.35 9.67 12.47
CA GLN A 235 11.37 9.90 11.45
C GLN A 235 10.87 9.58 10.04
N SER A 236 10.14 8.47 9.89
CA SER A 236 9.56 8.04 8.62
C SER A 236 8.50 9.03 8.13
N VAL A 237 7.65 9.52 9.03
CA VAL A 237 6.64 10.55 8.75
C VAL A 237 7.29 11.84 8.28
N SER A 238 8.28 12.35 9.02
CA SER A 238 9.01 13.56 8.67
C SER A 238 9.67 13.47 7.28
N ALA A 239 10.31 12.34 6.98
CA ALA A 239 10.89 12.08 5.66
C ALA A 239 9.81 11.99 4.56
N GLY A 240 8.69 11.33 4.84
CA GLY A 240 7.56 11.21 3.92
C GLY A 240 6.94 12.56 3.57
N VAL A 241 6.73 13.44 4.55
CA VAL A 241 6.23 14.80 4.34
C VAL A 241 7.20 15.61 3.47
N LYS A 242 8.51 15.50 3.71
CA LYS A 242 9.54 16.12 2.86
C LYS A 242 9.46 15.60 1.42
N HIS A 243 9.31 14.28 1.23
CA HIS A 243 9.14 13.70 -0.10
C HIS A 243 7.87 14.20 -0.79
N LEU A 244 6.73 14.28 -0.09
CA LEU A 244 5.48 14.83 -0.64
C LEU A 244 5.68 16.28 -1.11
N SER A 245 6.30 17.12 -0.28
CA SER A 245 6.60 18.52 -0.62
C SER A 245 7.46 18.62 -1.88
N GLN A 246 8.52 17.83 -1.99
CA GLN A 246 9.41 17.82 -3.15
C GLN A 246 8.74 17.28 -4.43
N LEU A 247 7.93 16.23 -4.30
CA LEU A 247 7.36 15.52 -5.45
C LEU A 247 6.08 16.16 -5.98
N PHE A 248 5.31 16.82 -5.11
CA PHE A 248 3.96 17.31 -5.43
C PHE A 248 3.75 18.80 -5.11
N GLY A 249 4.71 19.50 -4.52
CA GLY A 249 4.55 20.90 -4.09
C GLY A 249 4.55 21.96 -5.20
N ALA A 250 4.76 21.58 -6.47
CA ALA A 250 4.72 22.51 -7.59
C ALA A 250 4.02 21.89 -8.83
N PRO A 251 3.34 22.69 -9.68
CA PRO A 251 2.60 22.18 -10.84
C PRO A 251 3.42 21.33 -11.82
N ASN A 252 4.73 21.56 -11.90
CA ASN A 252 5.67 20.84 -12.77
C ASN A 252 6.57 19.86 -12.00
N ALA A 253 6.33 19.63 -10.71
CA ALA A 253 7.11 18.67 -9.93
C ALA A 253 6.96 17.25 -10.51
N ARG A 254 7.98 16.41 -10.28
CA ARG A 254 8.08 15.06 -10.89
C ARG A 254 6.86 14.19 -10.55
N GLY A 255 6.42 14.21 -9.30
CA GLY A 255 5.23 13.47 -8.85
C GLY A 255 3.96 13.96 -9.55
N VAL A 256 3.76 15.28 -9.68
CA VAL A 256 2.60 15.83 -10.41
C VAL A 256 2.60 15.41 -11.87
N THR A 257 3.76 15.46 -12.54
CA THR A 257 3.88 15.05 -13.94
C THR A 257 3.56 13.56 -14.12
N LEU A 258 4.05 12.70 -13.22
CA LEU A 258 3.74 11.27 -13.24
C LEU A 258 2.26 10.98 -12.93
N ALA A 259 1.65 11.74 -12.02
CA ALA A 259 0.23 11.61 -11.72
C ALA A 259 -0.63 11.99 -12.94
N ALA A 260 -0.28 13.09 -13.62
CA ALA A 260 -0.94 13.49 -14.86
C ALA A 260 -0.81 12.44 -15.97
N GLU A 261 0.38 11.83 -16.12
CA GLU A 261 0.59 10.71 -17.06
C GLU A 261 -0.29 9.50 -16.69
N ALA A 262 -0.29 9.11 -15.41
CA ALA A 262 -1.02 7.95 -14.92
C ALA A 262 -2.54 8.09 -15.08
N LEU A 263 -3.05 9.32 -14.94
CA LEU A 263 -4.48 9.62 -14.89
C LEU A 263 -5.00 10.28 -16.18
N ARG A 264 -4.19 10.38 -17.24
CA ARG A 264 -4.51 11.09 -18.49
C ARG A 264 -5.87 10.74 -19.13
N ALA A 265 -6.40 9.55 -18.85
CA ALA A 265 -7.68 9.07 -19.39
C ALA A 265 -8.88 9.35 -18.47
N ALA A 266 -8.65 9.72 -17.20
CA ALA A 266 -9.69 10.00 -16.21
C ALA A 266 -9.71 11.46 -15.76
N GLU A 267 -8.54 12.08 -15.61
CA GLU A 267 -8.39 13.38 -14.98
C GLU A 267 -7.77 14.39 -15.96
N PRO A 268 -8.38 15.58 -16.14
CA PRO A 268 -7.75 16.66 -16.87
C PRO A 268 -6.41 17.02 -16.24
N GLU A 269 -5.34 17.05 -17.04
CA GLU A 269 -3.98 17.37 -16.56
C GLU A 269 -3.94 18.69 -15.77
N GLU A 270 -4.67 19.70 -16.22
CA GLU A 270 -4.75 20.99 -15.54
C GLU A 270 -5.32 20.87 -14.12
N ARG A 271 -6.28 19.97 -13.90
CA ARG A 271 -6.84 19.69 -12.57
C ARG A 271 -5.78 19.06 -11.67
N VAL A 272 -5.04 18.07 -12.16
CA VAL A 272 -3.95 17.42 -11.43
C VAL A 272 -2.87 18.44 -11.03
N ARG A 273 -2.45 19.28 -11.99
CA ARG A 273 -1.41 20.30 -11.79
C ARG A 273 -1.81 21.42 -10.84
N ARG A 274 -3.10 21.70 -10.66
CA ARG A 274 -3.60 22.66 -9.67
C ARG A 274 -3.84 22.03 -8.30
N LEU A 275 -4.51 20.89 -8.24
CA LEU A 275 -4.98 20.29 -6.99
C LEU A 275 -3.81 19.75 -6.15
N ALA A 276 -2.87 19.02 -6.76
CA ALA A 276 -1.82 18.37 -5.99
C ALA A 276 -0.92 19.38 -5.23
N PRO A 277 -0.41 20.47 -5.85
CA PRO A 277 0.36 21.48 -5.11
C PRO A 277 -0.46 22.20 -4.03
N ALA A 278 -1.73 22.50 -4.30
CA ALA A 278 -2.61 23.15 -3.33
C ALA A 278 -2.86 22.26 -2.10
N TYR A 279 -3.12 20.98 -2.32
CA TYR A 279 -3.28 19.98 -1.26
C TYR A 279 -2.03 19.90 -0.38
N VAL A 280 -0.86 19.75 -1.00
CA VAL A 280 0.43 19.66 -0.29
C VAL A 280 0.73 20.93 0.49
N THR A 281 0.43 22.10 -0.08
CA THR A 281 0.63 23.38 0.62
C THR A 281 -0.21 23.45 1.90
N ALA A 282 -1.49 23.08 1.82
CA ALA A 282 -2.37 23.07 2.99
C ALA A 282 -1.94 22.01 4.03
N LEU A 283 -1.56 20.82 3.58
CA LEU A 283 -1.09 19.73 4.45
C LEU A 283 0.19 20.13 5.18
N VAL A 284 1.19 20.64 4.46
CA VAL A 284 2.48 21.07 5.04
C VAL A 284 2.27 22.26 5.97
N GLY A 285 1.34 23.16 5.65
CA GLY A 285 0.96 24.26 6.53
C GLY A 285 0.43 23.76 7.89
N ALA A 286 -0.50 22.80 7.88
CA ALA A 286 -1.03 22.20 9.11
C ALA A 286 -0.01 21.33 9.86
N TYR A 287 0.89 20.65 9.13
CA TYR A 287 1.96 19.84 9.71
C TYR A 287 2.97 20.68 10.50
N ASN A 288 3.26 21.91 10.06
CA ASN A 288 4.24 22.81 10.69
C ASN A 288 3.62 23.80 11.68
N ALA A 289 2.29 23.83 11.81
CA ALA A 289 1.58 24.72 12.75
C ALA A 289 1.81 24.27 14.20
#